data_AF-A0A9P7CHM5-F1
#
_entry.id   AF-A0A9P7CHM5-F1
#
_cell.length_a   1.000
_cell.length_b   1.000
_cell.length_c   1.000
_cell.angle_alpha   90.00
_cell.angle_beta   90.00
_cell.angle_gamma   90.00
#
_symmetry.space_group_name_H-M   'P 1'
#
loop_
_entity.id
_entity.type
_entity.pdbx_description
1 polymer ?
#
loop_
_entity_poly.entity_id
_entity_poly.type
_entity_poly.pdbx_seq_one_letter_code
_entity_poly.pdbx_strand_id
1 'polypeptide(L)'
;MSRKEKKSTIKFQKNKLKGVVKKRKEVNKFKKQIQRRQIRRAASKHHKGNEETEEKEEASKAEETKQEAVQVNTEDYFCNFIIDTEEQLDLSDDEESDLNELDAFEEDVDMDNAEEEEPMLSDEEEDDAEEEEEEEDDDMEEEESEDEEHDDSEPVTMEMLKEWCLAATVKKSTAAWKKLLMAFRSVVRSGDDIKFSYHVNNSRVYTRLIRYTLKSAYPILSKHIYFLKKEKYPGKTKNWPKLEKTIRLFLNNCVRFLRELSEDDIIQYVLDQLEPCTLYFGPFPKVSTEYLRVLLDRWSDVSLSEETRQCCYRAIRQLGTAALDANRKNYMPNVLKGVYLVFANRATKLNETSLSVIQQMLEEVADLYTVDPQLSFEHAHVYVSQLADHLKKAKKEQTVESFKKIYTWQYISCLDFWASVISTTCDPSTGETSPMQAVVHPLVELCLHTIRLNAVPQFLPLRIHLIRTLTGLMDSTGYYIPLASFLFEAMANDALKGKTEPVDLPEFEWDLYLKTPKAYLASKMYQDAVYNVTYDSLVDFYACLGLSIAFPELAIPAIDKLKEFTQKSKGTRFAKSLRTLIEKLETHKNYIEQKRAPIEYTPSKLEEANSFLRTADFEATPFGKFLKQRSNQR
;
A
#
# COMPACT_ATOMS: atom_id res chain seq x y z
N MET A 1 -1.15 -51.60 -34.76
CA MET A 1 0.27 -51.38 -34.42
C MET A 1 0.35 -50.87 -32.98
N SER A 2 0.90 -51.67 -32.06
CA SER A 2 1.04 -51.29 -30.63
C SER A 2 2.14 -50.24 -30.49
N ARG A 3 1.82 -49.07 -29.91
CA ARG A 3 2.78 -47.99 -29.62
C ARG A 3 3.77 -48.49 -28.57
N LYS A 4 4.99 -48.86 -28.98
CA LYS A 4 6.08 -49.21 -28.05
C LYS A 4 6.34 -48.04 -27.10
N GLU A 5 6.20 -48.29 -25.80
CA GLU A 5 6.48 -47.30 -24.76
C GLU A 5 7.95 -46.86 -24.80
N LYS A 6 8.20 -45.56 -24.62
CA LYS A 6 9.54 -44.98 -24.65
C LYS A 6 10.41 -45.60 -23.55
N LYS A 7 11.67 -45.91 -23.88
CA LYS A 7 12.66 -46.51 -22.95
C LYS A 7 12.82 -45.73 -21.64
N SER A 8 12.59 -44.41 -21.66
CA SER A 8 12.58 -43.55 -20.47
C SER A 8 11.45 -43.90 -19.50
N THR A 9 10.27 -44.21 -20.00
CA THR A 9 9.10 -44.61 -19.20
C THR A 9 9.33 -45.96 -18.52
N ILE A 10 9.92 -46.92 -19.25
CA ILE A 10 10.28 -48.24 -18.72
C ILE A 10 11.37 -48.10 -17.63
N LYS A 11 12.37 -47.24 -17.84
CA LYS A 11 13.44 -46.98 -16.87
C LYS A 11 12.92 -46.28 -15.60
N PHE A 12 11.95 -45.38 -15.74
CA PHE A 12 11.28 -44.73 -14.61
C PHE A 12 10.39 -45.70 -13.82
N GLN A 13 9.60 -46.53 -14.51
CA GLN A 13 8.78 -47.57 -13.89
C GLN A 13 9.63 -48.57 -13.09
N LYS A 14 10.79 -48.98 -13.64
CA LYS A 14 11.64 -49.99 -13.01
C LYS A 14 12.44 -49.44 -11.81
N ASN A 15 12.92 -48.20 -11.88
CA ASN A 15 13.88 -47.67 -10.89
C ASN A 15 13.30 -46.64 -9.91
N LYS A 16 12.32 -45.82 -10.32
CA LYS A 16 11.86 -44.66 -9.51
C LYS A 16 10.41 -44.75 -9.05
N LEU A 17 9.55 -45.54 -9.71
CA LEU A 17 8.12 -45.61 -9.40
C LEU A 17 7.82 -46.07 -7.98
N LYS A 18 8.51 -47.11 -7.48
CA LYS A 18 8.30 -47.61 -6.10
C LYS A 18 8.64 -46.54 -5.04
N GLY A 19 9.70 -45.76 -5.25
CA GLY A 19 10.08 -44.65 -4.36
C GLY A 19 9.09 -43.50 -4.39
N VAL A 20 8.62 -43.13 -5.59
CA VAL A 20 7.62 -42.05 -5.76
C VAL A 20 6.26 -42.44 -5.16
N VAL A 21 5.85 -43.71 -5.27
CA VAL A 21 4.63 -44.21 -4.64
C VAL A 21 4.74 -44.26 -3.12
N LYS A 22 5.92 -44.61 -2.56
CA LYS A 22 6.16 -44.54 -1.11
C LYS A 22 6.08 -43.09 -0.60
N LYS A 23 6.78 -42.15 -1.24
CA LYS A 23 6.70 -40.72 -0.91
C LYS A 23 5.27 -40.17 -1.00
N ARG A 24 4.50 -40.55 -2.03
CA ARG A 24 3.07 -40.16 -2.13
C ARG A 24 2.21 -40.75 -1.01
N LYS A 25 2.47 -41.98 -0.57
CA LYS A 25 1.76 -42.59 0.56
C LYS A 25 2.10 -41.91 1.90
N GLU A 26 3.35 -41.51 2.09
CA GLU A 26 3.80 -40.75 3.27
C GLU A 26 3.19 -39.35 3.31
N VAL A 27 3.21 -38.62 2.19
CA VAL A 27 2.56 -37.30 2.07
C VAL A 27 1.04 -37.40 2.30
N ASN A 28 0.37 -38.44 1.80
CA ASN A 28 -1.05 -38.64 2.07
C ASN A 28 -1.35 -39.04 3.52
N LYS A 29 -0.45 -39.78 4.19
CA LYS A 29 -0.56 -40.06 5.63
C LYS A 29 -0.40 -38.77 6.45
N PHE A 30 0.56 -37.93 6.08
CA PHE A 30 0.81 -36.64 6.72
C PHE A 30 -0.38 -35.69 6.55
N LYS A 31 -0.93 -35.57 5.32
CA LYS A 31 -2.17 -34.80 5.07
C LYS A 31 -3.37 -35.30 5.87
N LYS A 32 -3.54 -36.63 5.99
CA LYS A 32 -4.61 -37.22 6.84
C LYS A 32 -4.39 -36.95 8.34
N GLN A 33 -3.14 -36.88 8.82
CA GLN A 33 -2.83 -36.51 10.20
C GLN A 33 -3.13 -35.03 10.46
N ILE A 34 -2.81 -34.14 9.51
CA ILE A 34 -3.14 -32.70 9.59
C ILE A 34 -4.67 -32.50 9.65
N GLN A 35 -5.42 -33.15 8.76
CA GLN A 35 -6.88 -33.09 8.79
C GLN A 35 -7.47 -33.62 10.11
N ARG A 36 -6.93 -34.72 10.67
CA ARG A 36 -7.36 -35.23 11.98
C ARG A 36 -7.03 -34.27 13.13
N ARG A 37 -5.89 -33.56 13.07
CA ARG A 37 -5.51 -32.52 14.06
C ARG A 37 -6.43 -31.30 13.94
N GLN A 38 -6.80 -30.90 12.74
CA GLN A 38 -7.75 -29.81 12.49
C GLN A 38 -9.17 -30.17 12.99
N ILE A 39 -9.64 -31.40 12.74
CA ILE A 39 -10.92 -31.89 13.26
C ILE A 39 -10.91 -31.95 14.79
N ARG A 40 -9.79 -32.37 15.42
CA ARG A 40 -9.64 -32.35 16.89
C ARG A 40 -9.65 -30.94 17.48
N ARG A 41 -9.00 -29.97 16.82
CA ARG A 41 -9.01 -28.55 17.22
C ARG A 41 -10.39 -27.91 17.05
N ALA A 42 -11.15 -28.32 16.03
CA ALA A 42 -12.53 -27.90 15.84
C ALA A 42 -13.46 -28.52 16.91
N ALA A 43 -13.26 -29.79 17.27
CA ALA A 43 -14.01 -30.45 18.33
C ALA A 43 -13.71 -29.88 19.73
N SER A 44 -12.47 -29.46 20.02
CA SER A 44 -12.12 -28.84 21.30
C SER A 44 -12.64 -27.41 21.44
N LYS A 45 -12.86 -26.70 20.32
CA LYS A 45 -13.53 -25.38 20.32
C LYS A 45 -15.03 -25.49 20.59
N HIS A 46 -15.67 -26.60 20.23
CA HIS A 46 -17.09 -26.83 20.51
C HIS A 46 -17.39 -27.33 21.93
N HIS A 47 -16.38 -27.77 22.69
CA HIS A 47 -16.56 -28.30 24.05
C HIS A 47 -16.38 -27.24 25.16
N LYS A 48 -16.06 -25.99 24.82
CA LYS A 48 -15.78 -24.90 25.78
C LYS A 48 -16.87 -23.83 25.88
N GLY A 49 -18.05 -24.07 25.30
CA GLY A 49 -19.12 -23.07 25.22
C GLY A 49 -20.54 -23.60 25.38
N ASN A 50 -20.75 -24.69 26.12
CA ASN A 50 -22.11 -25.18 26.41
C ASN A 50 -22.19 -25.94 27.75
N GLU A 51 -21.92 -25.24 28.85
CA GLU A 51 -22.58 -25.52 30.13
C GLU A 51 -23.46 -24.31 30.42
N GLU A 52 -24.72 -24.38 29.99
CA GLU A 52 -25.90 -23.90 30.71
C GLU A 52 -27.15 -24.05 29.82
N THR A 53 -28.22 -24.55 30.45
CA THR A 53 -29.62 -24.70 29.98
C THR A 53 -29.99 -25.91 29.10
N GLU A 54 -30.48 -26.95 29.79
CA GLU A 54 -31.37 -27.99 29.27
C GLU A 54 -32.82 -27.47 29.07
N GLU A 55 -33.59 -28.24 28.30
CA GLU A 55 -35.07 -28.27 28.15
C GLU A 55 -35.74 -27.33 27.12
N LYS A 56 -35.87 -27.83 25.87
CA LYS A 56 -37.15 -28.26 25.26
C LYS A 56 -36.98 -28.58 23.76
N GLU A 57 -37.00 -29.86 23.42
CA GLU A 57 -37.37 -30.33 22.09
C GLU A 57 -38.91 -30.43 22.00
N GLU A 58 -39.52 -29.76 21.03
CA GLU A 58 -40.43 -30.37 20.04
C GLU A 58 -41.02 -29.33 19.07
N ALA A 59 -41.18 -29.77 17.82
CA ALA A 59 -42.00 -29.20 16.73
C ALA A 59 -41.46 -27.96 15.97
N SER A 60 -40.84 -28.20 14.80
CA SER A 60 -41.51 -28.02 13.49
C SER A 60 -40.51 -28.11 12.31
N LYS A 61 -40.84 -28.97 11.35
CA LYS A 61 -40.21 -29.06 10.03
C LYS A 61 -40.81 -27.99 9.12
N ALA A 62 -40.00 -27.08 8.57
CA ALA A 62 -40.17 -26.51 7.22
C ALA A 62 -39.00 -25.58 6.83
N GLU A 63 -38.51 -25.78 5.59
CA GLU A 63 -37.77 -24.82 4.74
C GLU A 63 -36.33 -24.41 5.11
N GLU A 64 -35.36 -25.27 4.76
CA GLU A 64 -33.96 -24.85 4.55
C GLU A 64 -33.81 -24.08 3.23
N THR A 65 -33.64 -22.76 3.35
CA THR A 65 -33.04 -21.94 2.29
C THR A 65 -31.53 -22.08 2.40
N LYS A 66 -30.86 -22.68 1.40
CA LYS A 66 -29.40 -22.77 1.34
C LYS A 66 -28.78 -21.37 1.25
N GLN A 67 -28.24 -20.86 2.34
CA GLN A 67 -27.16 -19.86 2.32
C GLN A 67 -25.83 -20.61 2.23
N GLU A 68 -25.29 -20.74 1.02
CA GLU A 68 -23.89 -21.13 0.83
C GLU A 68 -23.00 -20.00 1.31
N ALA A 69 -22.32 -20.21 2.45
CA ALA A 69 -21.17 -19.42 2.83
C ALA A 69 -20.08 -19.60 1.75
N VAL A 70 -19.84 -18.54 0.98
CA VAL A 70 -18.81 -18.49 -0.06
C VAL A 70 -17.45 -18.70 0.62
N GLN A 71 -16.86 -19.87 0.41
CA GLN A 71 -15.44 -20.08 0.64
C GLN A 71 -14.66 -19.15 -0.30
N VAL A 72 -14.02 -18.13 0.27
CA VAL A 72 -13.16 -17.19 -0.45
C VAL A 72 -11.94 -17.97 -0.93
N ASN A 73 -11.91 -18.31 -2.21
CA ASN A 73 -10.79 -19.01 -2.83
C ASN A 73 -9.72 -17.97 -3.23
N THR A 74 -8.70 -17.81 -2.39
CA THR A 74 -7.61 -16.82 -2.56
C THR A 74 -6.59 -17.20 -3.63
N GLU A 75 -6.68 -18.39 -4.24
CA GLU A 75 -5.71 -18.86 -5.25
C GLU A 75 -5.84 -18.18 -6.63
N ASP A 76 -6.89 -17.40 -6.88
CA ASP A 76 -7.26 -16.90 -8.22
C ASP A 76 -7.12 -15.37 -8.40
N TYR A 77 -6.42 -14.68 -7.48
CA TYR A 77 -6.24 -13.22 -7.54
C TYR A 77 -5.10 -12.77 -8.48
N PHE A 78 -5.30 -11.58 -9.06
CA PHE A 78 -4.54 -10.99 -10.17
C PHE A 78 -3.05 -10.72 -9.84
N CYS A 79 -2.69 -10.70 -8.55
CA CYS A 79 -1.39 -10.30 -8.01
C CYS A 79 -1.02 -11.18 -6.80
N ASN A 80 -0.78 -12.49 -7.01
CA ASN A 80 -0.32 -13.36 -5.93
C ASN A 80 1.12 -13.01 -5.53
N PHE A 81 1.24 -12.11 -4.56
CA PHE A 81 2.43 -11.95 -3.74
C PHE A 81 2.22 -12.72 -2.45
N ILE A 82 2.84 -13.88 -2.38
CA ILE A 82 3.33 -14.41 -1.12
C ILE A 82 4.83 -14.15 -1.25
N ILE A 83 5.38 -13.16 -0.54
CA ILE A 83 6.83 -13.18 -0.24
C ILE A 83 7.05 -14.60 0.29
N ASP A 84 7.91 -15.38 -0.37
CA ASP A 84 8.05 -16.82 -0.15
C ASP A 84 7.66 -17.24 1.28
N THR A 85 6.69 -18.16 1.34
CA THR A 85 6.09 -18.75 2.54
C THR A 85 7.03 -18.73 3.73
N GLU A 86 6.73 -17.88 4.72
CA GLU A 86 7.29 -17.95 6.08
C GLU A 86 8.75 -18.42 6.15
N GLU A 87 9.70 -17.72 5.51
CA GLU A 87 11.03 -17.68 6.10
C GLU A 87 10.85 -16.94 7.43
N GLN A 88 10.54 -17.70 8.50
CA GLN A 88 10.73 -17.22 9.85
C GLN A 88 12.14 -16.65 9.90
N LEU A 89 12.27 -15.42 10.43
CA LEU A 89 13.58 -14.86 10.75
C LEU A 89 14.38 -15.96 11.44
N ASP A 90 15.59 -16.20 10.94
CA ASP A 90 16.45 -17.23 11.48
C ASP A 90 17.04 -16.71 12.80
N LEU A 91 16.25 -16.83 13.87
CA LEU A 91 16.62 -16.39 15.22
C LEU A 91 17.57 -17.38 15.90
N SER A 92 18.05 -18.42 15.18
CA SER A 92 19.01 -19.39 15.73
C SER A 92 20.41 -18.80 15.89
N ASP A 93 20.74 -17.74 15.13
CA ASP A 93 21.98 -16.96 15.24
C ASP A 93 21.88 -15.80 16.26
N ASP A 94 20.80 -15.72 17.03
CA ASP A 94 20.58 -14.67 18.02
C ASP A 94 20.85 -15.22 19.44
N GLU A 95 22.04 -15.77 19.72
CA GLU A 95 22.43 -16.26 21.04
C GLU A 95 22.99 -15.13 21.94
N GLU A 96 22.85 -15.22 23.26
CA GLU A 96 23.45 -14.23 24.19
C GLU A 96 24.99 -14.23 24.11
N SER A 97 25.58 -15.38 23.77
CA SER A 97 27.01 -15.56 23.52
C SER A 97 27.53 -14.66 22.40
N ASP A 98 26.70 -14.35 21.41
CA ASP A 98 27.05 -13.52 20.25
C ASP A 98 27.14 -12.03 20.58
N LEU A 99 26.62 -11.62 21.74
CA LEU A 99 26.75 -10.26 22.25
C LEU A 99 28.06 -10.02 23.02
N ASN A 100 28.83 -11.08 23.31
CA ASN A 100 30.12 -10.97 24.00
C ASN A 100 31.19 -10.25 23.16
N GLU A 101 30.98 -10.17 21.84
CA GLU A 101 31.86 -9.40 20.94
C GLU A 101 31.79 -7.87 21.20
N LEU A 102 30.74 -7.37 21.87
CA LEU A 102 30.63 -5.95 22.29
C LEU A 102 31.53 -5.60 23.47
N ASP A 103 31.87 -6.58 24.31
CA ASP A 103 32.72 -6.38 25.48
C ASP A 103 34.16 -6.09 25.04
N ALA A 104 34.59 -6.69 23.92
CA ALA A 104 35.91 -6.48 23.32
C ALA A 104 36.08 -5.10 22.64
N PHE A 105 34.99 -4.36 22.40
CA PHE A 105 35.07 -2.99 21.87
C PHE A 105 35.31 -1.94 22.95
N GLU A 106 34.90 -2.19 24.20
CA GLU A 106 35.22 -1.27 25.29
C GLU A 106 36.73 -1.25 25.57
N GLU A 107 37.39 -2.40 25.44
CA GLU A 107 38.85 -2.51 25.56
C GLU A 107 39.61 -1.76 24.44
N ASP A 108 39.06 -1.67 23.23
CA ASP A 108 39.68 -0.95 22.10
C ASP A 108 39.45 0.58 22.18
N VAL A 109 38.37 1.06 22.82
CA VAL A 109 38.09 2.52 22.96
C VAL A 109 38.97 3.16 24.05
N ASP A 110 39.38 2.38 25.06
CA ASP A 110 40.35 2.85 26.07
C ASP A 110 41.79 2.95 25.53
N MET A 111 42.07 2.41 24.33
CA MET A 111 43.41 2.43 23.72
C MET A 111 43.65 3.58 22.74
N ASP A 112 42.61 4.15 22.13
CA ASP A 112 42.74 5.21 21.11
C ASP A 112 42.46 6.63 21.64
N ASN A 113 42.19 6.80 22.95
CA ASN A 113 41.83 8.10 23.54
C ASN A 113 42.98 8.79 24.32
N ALA A 114 44.23 8.41 24.05
CA ALA A 114 45.40 9.17 24.45
C ALA A 114 45.93 9.91 23.22
N GLU A 115 45.81 11.24 23.23
CA GLU A 115 46.31 12.19 22.21
C GLU A 115 45.32 12.53 21.09
N GLU A 116 44.35 13.41 21.36
CA GLU A 116 44.05 14.54 20.48
C GLU A 116 43.38 15.67 21.27
N GLU A 117 43.96 16.87 21.18
CA GLU A 117 43.68 18.05 21.98
C GLU A 117 42.24 18.59 21.83
N GLU A 118 41.60 18.92 22.96
CA GLU A 118 40.38 19.72 22.98
C GLU A 118 40.61 21.17 22.54
N PRO A 119 39.60 21.80 21.92
CA PRO A 119 39.33 23.21 22.16
C PRO A 119 37.95 23.41 22.83
N MET A 120 37.97 24.16 23.93
CA MET A 120 36.84 24.67 24.71
C MET A 120 35.92 25.63 23.93
N LEU A 121 34.63 25.64 24.29
CA LEU A 121 33.66 26.76 24.32
C LEU A 121 32.35 26.20 24.94
N SER A 122 32.06 26.40 26.24
CA SER A 122 31.33 27.52 26.90
C SER A 122 30.06 27.92 26.15
N ASP A 123 28.88 27.48 26.57
CA ASP A 123 27.86 28.21 27.38
C ASP A 123 26.53 28.01 26.58
N GLU A 124 25.31 27.90 27.09
CA GLU A 124 24.62 28.31 28.32
C GLU A 124 23.24 27.61 28.33
N GLU A 125 22.71 27.32 29.53
CA GLU A 125 21.28 27.39 29.94
C GLU A 125 20.26 26.39 29.32
N GLU A 126 19.29 25.80 30.03
CA GLU A 126 18.60 26.16 31.27
C GLU A 126 17.98 24.87 31.86
N ASP A 127 18.24 24.62 33.15
CA ASP A 127 17.55 23.63 33.99
C ASP A 127 16.20 24.23 34.39
N ASP A 128 15.09 23.52 34.16
CA ASP A 128 13.83 23.80 34.83
C ASP A 128 13.39 22.54 35.58
N ALA A 129 13.52 22.64 36.90
CA ALA A 129 13.15 21.65 37.87
C ALA A 129 11.66 21.79 38.20
N GLU A 130 10.88 20.72 38.09
CA GLU A 130 9.66 20.60 38.89
C GLU A 130 9.48 19.16 39.43
N GLU A 131 9.64 19.13 40.76
CA GLU A 131 8.84 18.42 41.77
C GLU A 131 8.92 16.90 41.88
N GLU A 132 9.73 16.50 42.87
CA GLU A 132 9.65 15.27 43.64
C GLU A 132 8.37 15.25 44.48
N GLU A 133 7.53 14.24 44.31
CA GLU A 133 6.65 13.75 45.37
C GLU A 133 7.20 12.40 45.84
N GLU A 134 7.75 12.43 47.05
CA GLU A 134 8.05 11.27 47.90
C GLU A 134 6.72 10.59 48.26
N GLU A 135 6.56 9.31 47.95
CA GLU A 135 5.61 8.45 48.65
C GLU A 135 6.34 7.30 49.33
N GLU A 136 5.91 7.08 50.57
CA GLU A 136 6.56 6.43 51.68
C GLU A 136 6.76 4.91 51.46
N ASP A 137 7.92 4.42 51.93
CA ASP A 137 8.17 3.02 52.23
C ASP A 137 7.12 2.49 53.22
N ASP A 138 6.38 1.46 52.81
CA ASP A 138 5.69 0.58 53.75
C ASP A 138 6.21 -0.86 53.53
N ASP A 139 7.21 -1.20 54.34
CA ASP A 139 7.70 -2.56 54.59
C ASP A 139 6.56 -3.42 55.13
N MET A 140 6.06 -4.37 54.32
CA MET A 140 5.32 -5.52 54.82
C MET A 140 6.00 -6.80 54.33
N GLU A 141 6.82 -7.36 55.23
CA GLU A 141 7.25 -8.75 55.21
C GLU A 141 6.01 -9.67 55.22
N GLU A 142 5.75 -10.37 54.13
CA GLU A 142 5.01 -11.64 54.15
C GLU A 142 5.91 -12.73 53.55
N GLU A 143 6.54 -13.51 54.44
CA GLU A 143 7.06 -14.83 54.12
C GLU A 143 5.87 -15.77 53.89
N GLU A 144 5.62 -16.18 52.65
CA GLU A 144 5.03 -17.50 52.38
C GLU A 144 5.89 -18.24 51.34
N SER A 145 6.56 -19.26 51.85
CA SER A 145 7.27 -20.27 51.08
C SER A 145 6.29 -21.26 50.45
N GLU A 146 6.18 -21.28 49.12
CA GLU A 146 5.79 -22.47 48.37
C GLU A 146 6.67 -22.60 47.12
N ASP A 147 7.17 -23.81 46.90
CA ASP A 147 8.18 -24.20 45.91
C ASP A 147 7.82 -23.79 44.46
N GLU A 148 8.46 -22.75 43.93
CA GLU A 148 8.52 -22.46 42.49
C GLU A 148 9.96 -22.64 41.97
N GLU A 149 10.07 -23.35 40.85
CA GLU A 149 11.32 -23.69 40.19
C GLU A 149 12.15 -22.43 39.86
N HIS A 150 13.40 -22.38 40.34
CA HIS A 150 14.37 -21.32 40.03
C HIS A 150 14.35 -20.90 38.55
N ASP A 151 13.85 -19.69 38.30
CA ASP A 151 14.16 -18.91 37.10
C ASP A 151 15.24 -17.89 37.47
N ASP A 152 16.46 -18.10 36.98
CA ASP A 152 17.67 -17.29 37.26
C ASP A 152 17.63 -15.91 36.54
N SER A 153 16.47 -15.28 36.39
CA SER A 153 16.29 -14.04 35.62
C SER A 153 16.24 -12.79 36.53
N GLU A 154 17.10 -11.79 36.27
CA GLU A 154 17.16 -10.56 37.06
C GLU A 154 16.01 -9.59 36.69
N PRO A 155 15.25 -9.04 37.66
CA PRO A 155 14.23 -8.04 37.37
C PRO A 155 14.85 -6.68 37.02
N VAL A 156 14.46 -6.10 35.89
CA VAL A 156 14.99 -4.79 35.47
C VAL A 156 14.31 -3.67 36.26
N THR A 157 15.06 -3.01 37.15
CA THR A 157 14.57 -1.86 37.93
C THR A 157 14.72 -0.54 37.17
N MET A 158 13.94 0.47 37.57
CA MET A 158 13.94 1.79 36.91
C MET A 158 15.27 2.55 37.10
N GLU A 159 16.01 2.27 38.17
CA GLU A 159 17.31 2.87 38.46
C GLU A 159 18.40 2.30 37.55
N MET A 160 18.42 0.97 37.37
CA MET A 160 19.32 0.31 36.42
C MET A 160 19.12 0.82 34.99
N LEU A 161 17.87 1.09 34.59
CA LEU A 161 17.59 1.70 33.28
C LEU A 161 18.12 3.13 33.14
N LYS A 162 18.03 3.95 34.19
CA LYS A 162 18.57 5.32 34.17
C LYS A 162 20.09 5.30 34.05
N GLU A 163 20.76 4.42 34.79
CA GLU A 163 22.22 4.24 34.71
C GLU A 163 22.68 3.74 33.34
N TRP A 164 22.03 2.70 32.81
CA TRP A 164 22.36 2.18 31.48
C TRP A 164 22.05 3.19 30.38
N CYS A 165 20.97 3.97 30.53
CA CYS A 165 20.65 5.05 29.61
C CYS A 165 21.74 6.13 29.61
N LEU A 166 22.14 6.64 30.78
CA LEU A 166 23.18 7.66 30.90
C LEU A 166 24.53 7.15 30.35
N ALA A 167 24.88 5.89 30.63
CA ALA A 167 26.09 5.28 30.08
C ALA A 167 26.02 5.11 28.55
N ALA A 168 24.86 4.74 27.99
CA ALA A 168 24.68 4.55 26.56
C ALA A 168 24.59 5.89 25.78
N THR A 169 23.99 6.94 26.36
CA THR A 169 23.81 8.24 25.68
C THR A 169 25.01 9.17 25.85
N VAL A 170 25.58 9.25 27.05
CA VAL A 170 26.68 10.18 27.37
C VAL A 170 28.03 9.55 27.03
N LYS A 171 28.28 8.30 27.46
CA LYS A 171 29.57 7.62 27.23
C LYS A 171 29.62 6.86 25.91
N LYS A 172 28.48 6.69 25.22
CA LYS A 172 28.34 5.84 24.02
C LYS A 172 28.94 4.43 24.23
N SER A 173 28.77 3.90 25.44
CA SER A 173 29.30 2.59 25.85
C SER A 173 28.56 1.45 25.16
N THR A 174 29.32 0.50 24.60
CA THR A 174 28.78 -0.69 23.93
C THR A 174 28.25 -1.73 24.92
N ALA A 175 28.80 -1.82 26.14
CA ALA A 175 28.30 -2.74 27.17
C ALA A 175 26.97 -2.28 27.79
N ALA A 176 26.77 -0.97 27.95
CA ALA A 176 25.46 -0.44 28.38
C ALA A 176 24.38 -0.75 27.34
N TRP A 177 24.70 -0.60 26.06
CA TRP A 177 23.78 -0.95 24.98
C TRP A 177 23.52 -2.46 24.88
N LYS A 178 24.52 -3.31 25.15
CA LYS A 178 24.37 -4.76 25.25
C LYS A 178 23.30 -5.15 26.28
N LYS A 179 23.39 -4.60 27.50
CA LYS A 179 22.42 -4.86 28.58
C LYS A 179 21.00 -4.39 28.19
N LEU A 180 20.89 -3.22 27.58
CA LEU A 180 19.64 -2.69 27.03
C LEU A 180 19.03 -3.57 25.93
N LEU A 181 19.86 -4.14 25.04
CA LEU A 181 19.42 -5.06 23.99
C LEU A 181 18.95 -6.41 24.56
N MET A 182 19.61 -6.93 25.60
CA MET A 182 19.20 -8.17 26.27
C MET A 182 17.85 -8.00 26.96
N ALA A 183 17.65 -6.90 27.67
CA ALA A 183 16.37 -6.55 28.28
C ALA A 183 15.28 -6.31 27.20
N PHE A 184 15.61 -5.64 26.08
CA PHE A 184 14.66 -5.45 24.98
C PHE A 184 14.25 -6.79 24.32
N ARG A 185 15.19 -7.73 24.20
CA ARG A 185 14.91 -9.07 23.67
C ARG A 185 13.91 -9.84 24.54
N SER A 186 14.08 -9.83 25.87
CA SER A 186 13.17 -10.54 26.77
C SER A 186 11.75 -9.98 26.70
N VAL A 187 11.64 -8.67 26.46
CA VAL A 187 10.39 -7.96 26.23
C VAL A 187 9.72 -8.32 24.90
N VAL A 188 10.49 -8.40 23.80
CA VAL A 188 9.93 -8.74 22.48
C VAL A 188 9.60 -10.24 22.35
N ARG A 189 10.19 -11.08 23.20
CA ARG A 189 10.06 -12.55 23.13
C ARG A 189 9.34 -13.18 24.32
N SER A 190 8.52 -12.41 25.07
CA SER A 190 7.88 -12.83 26.32
C SER A 190 6.85 -13.99 26.21
N GLY A 191 6.81 -14.71 25.08
CA GLY A 191 5.99 -15.90 24.85
C GLY A 191 6.74 -17.11 24.25
N ASP A 192 8.07 -17.05 24.14
CA ASP A 192 8.91 -18.18 23.72
C ASP A 192 9.40 -18.94 24.98
N ASP A 193 9.47 -20.29 24.97
CA ASP A 193 9.94 -21.16 26.08
C ASP A 193 11.48 -21.05 26.33
N ILE A 194 12.04 -19.85 26.27
CA ILE A 194 13.47 -19.56 26.38
C ILE A 194 13.72 -18.82 27.69
N LYS A 195 14.67 -19.31 28.49
CA LYS A 195 15.14 -18.60 29.68
C LYS A 195 15.91 -17.36 29.25
N PHE A 196 15.50 -16.19 29.74
CA PHE A 196 16.14 -14.91 29.47
C PHE A 196 16.88 -14.42 30.71
N SER A 197 18.00 -13.72 30.53
CA SER A 197 18.78 -13.15 31.65
C SER A 197 18.04 -12.04 32.41
N TYR A 198 17.03 -11.39 31.81
CA TYR A 198 16.31 -10.26 32.38
C TYR A 198 14.79 -10.37 32.21
N HIS A 199 14.02 -10.02 33.24
CA HIS A 199 12.56 -9.94 33.16
C HIS A 199 12.03 -8.53 33.49
N VAL A 200 10.96 -8.10 32.80
CA VAL A 200 10.38 -6.75 32.92
C VAL A 200 8.92 -6.86 33.32
N ASN A 201 8.61 -6.49 34.57
CA ASN A 201 7.27 -6.66 35.14
C ASN A 201 6.38 -5.39 35.03
N ASN A 202 6.97 -4.22 34.77
CA ASN A 202 6.27 -2.93 34.83
C ASN A 202 6.12 -2.26 33.44
N SER A 203 4.90 -1.89 33.07
CA SER A 203 4.56 -1.22 31.80
C SER A 203 5.30 0.12 31.59
N ARG A 204 5.60 0.88 32.67
CA ARG A 204 6.39 2.12 32.56
C ARG A 204 7.87 1.85 32.28
N VAL A 205 8.42 0.79 32.88
CA VAL A 205 9.80 0.32 32.67
C VAL A 205 9.95 -0.20 31.24
N TYR A 206 8.94 -0.93 30.75
CA TYR A 206 8.83 -1.41 29.38
C TYR A 206 8.96 -0.29 28.34
N THR A 207 8.10 0.73 28.40
CA THR A 207 8.10 1.81 27.39
C THR A 207 9.39 2.63 27.43
N ARG A 208 9.93 2.89 28.62
CA ARG A 208 11.20 3.61 28.78
C ARG A 208 12.39 2.80 28.28
N LEU A 209 12.48 1.51 28.60
CA LEU A 209 13.51 0.61 28.08
C LEU A 209 13.54 0.64 26.55
N ILE A 210 12.39 0.46 25.89
CA ILE A 210 12.28 0.49 24.42
C ILE A 210 12.74 1.84 23.87
N ARG A 211 12.28 2.94 24.47
CA ARG A 211 12.67 4.29 24.04
C ARG A 211 14.18 4.50 24.11
N TYR A 212 14.81 4.09 25.21
CA TYR A 212 16.25 4.27 25.41
C TYR A 212 17.08 3.36 24.51
N THR A 213 16.73 2.07 24.39
CA THR A 213 17.44 1.11 23.54
C THR A 213 17.46 1.55 22.07
N LEU A 214 16.34 2.08 21.57
CA LEU A 214 16.23 2.59 20.19
C LEU A 214 16.99 3.90 20.00
N LYS A 215 16.84 4.86 20.93
CA LYS A 215 17.49 6.17 20.86
C LYS A 215 19.02 6.08 20.90
N SER A 216 19.58 5.13 21.67
CA SER A 216 21.02 4.94 21.77
C SER A 216 21.64 4.21 20.56
N ALA A 217 20.84 3.50 19.75
CA ALA A 217 21.35 2.63 18.69
C ALA A 217 22.13 3.41 17.61
N TYR A 218 21.53 4.43 16.99
CA TYR A 218 22.19 5.17 15.91
C TYR A 218 23.46 5.94 16.35
N PRO A 219 23.49 6.67 17.48
CA PRO A 219 24.71 7.34 17.96
C PRO A 219 25.89 6.40 18.21
N ILE A 220 25.63 5.17 18.65
CA ILE A 220 26.66 4.15 18.86
C ILE A 220 27.13 3.60 17.52
N LEU A 221 26.20 3.16 16.66
CA LEU A 221 26.54 2.57 15.36
C LEU A 221 27.28 3.53 14.44
N SER A 222 26.89 4.82 14.42
CA SER A 222 27.56 5.85 13.61
C SER A 222 28.98 6.17 14.07
N LYS A 223 29.29 6.04 15.38
CA LYS A 223 30.65 6.22 15.93
C LYS A 223 31.57 5.07 15.52
N HIS A 224 31.08 3.83 15.58
CA HIS A 224 31.92 2.64 15.35
C HIS A 224 31.99 2.20 13.88
N ILE A 225 31.01 2.59 13.05
CA ILE A 225 30.93 2.25 11.62
C ILE A 225 31.07 3.54 10.80
N TYR A 226 32.31 3.93 10.52
CA TYR A 226 32.62 5.09 9.68
C TYR A 226 32.77 4.69 8.21
N PHE A 227 32.23 5.54 7.32
CA PHE A 227 32.33 5.35 5.87
C PHE A 227 33.56 6.10 5.31
N LEU A 228 34.44 5.40 4.60
CA LEU A 228 35.39 6.08 3.71
C LEU A 228 34.61 6.75 2.58
N LYS A 229 34.99 7.98 2.17
CA LYS A 229 34.26 8.89 1.25
C LYS A 229 33.67 8.30 -0.06
N LYS A 230 33.97 7.04 -0.43
CA LYS A 230 33.47 6.34 -1.62
C LYS A 230 32.62 5.10 -1.34
N GLU A 231 32.49 4.63 -0.09
CA GLU A 231 31.74 3.43 0.24
C GLU A 231 30.57 3.74 1.17
N LYS A 232 29.34 3.51 0.71
CA LYS A 232 28.10 3.67 1.49
C LYS A 232 27.53 2.32 1.98
N TYR A 233 28.37 1.27 2.00
CA TYR A 233 27.95 -0.09 2.35
C TYR A 233 28.59 -0.51 3.68
N PRO A 234 27.80 -0.77 4.75
CA PRO A 234 28.33 -1.07 6.09
C PRO A 234 29.19 -2.32 6.15
N GLY A 235 28.85 -3.36 5.39
CA GLY A 235 29.51 -4.68 5.44
C GLY A 235 30.97 -4.72 4.97
N LYS A 236 31.54 -3.60 4.52
CA LYS A 236 32.96 -3.48 4.13
C LYS A 236 33.81 -2.69 5.14
N THR A 237 33.19 -2.21 6.22
CA THR A 237 33.90 -1.46 7.25
C THR A 237 34.72 -2.41 8.15
N LYS A 238 35.82 -1.91 8.70
CA LYS A 238 36.77 -2.72 9.50
C LYS A 238 36.11 -3.34 10.74
N ASN A 239 35.19 -2.61 11.36
CA ASN A 239 34.52 -3.00 12.60
C ASN A 239 33.25 -3.82 12.38
N TRP A 240 32.84 -4.02 11.12
CA TRP A 240 31.64 -4.78 10.78
C TRP A 240 31.63 -6.20 11.32
N PRO A 241 32.68 -7.04 11.17
CA PRO A 241 32.62 -8.43 11.60
C PRO A 241 32.34 -8.62 13.09
N LYS A 242 32.79 -7.67 13.93
CA LYS A 242 32.59 -7.69 15.39
C LYS A 242 31.20 -7.16 15.81
N LEU A 243 30.56 -6.33 14.98
CA LEU A 243 29.24 -5.72 15.28
C LEU A 243 28.09 -6.38 14.53
N GLU A 244 28.38 -7.19 13.50
CA GLU A 244 27.39 -7.76 12.59
C GLU A 244 26.28 -8.51 13.34
N LYS A 245 26.66 -9.39 14.28
CA LYS A 245 25.69 -10.19 15.03
C LYS A 245 24.83 -9.36 15.97
N THR A 246 25.42 -8.37 16.63
CA THR A 246 24.68 -7.44 17.51
C THR A 246 23.69 -6.61 16.71
N ILE A 247 24.12 -6.07 15.57
CA ILE A 247 23.25 -5.28 14.69
C ILE A 247 22.11 -6.17 14.18
N ARG A 248 22.41 -7.41 13.77
CA ARG A 248 21.38 -8.37 13.33
C ARG A 248 20.34 -8.61 14.42
N LEU A 249 20.77 -8.89 15.66
CA LEU A 249 19.87 -9.06 16.80
C LEU A 249 18.98 -7.83 17.02
N PHE A 250 19.57 -6.64 17.03
CA PHE A 250 18.85 -5.37 17.19
C PHE A 250 17.77 -5.22 16.12
N LEU A 251 18.13 -5.41 14.85
CA LEU A 251 17.20 -5.28 13.72
C LEU A 251 16.10 -6.35 13.77
N ASN A 252 16.44 -7.61 14.09
CA ASN A 252 15.46 -8.69 14.25
C ASN A 252 14.42 -8.36 15.32
N ASN A 253 14.86 -7.91 16.51
CA ASN A 253 13.98 -7.53 17.59
C ASN A 253 13.08 -6.35 17.20
N CYS A 254 13.62 -5.33 16.51
CA CYS A 254 12.83 -4.20 16.03
C CYS A 254 11.75 -4.62 15.00
N VAL A 255 12.09 -5.49 14.05
CA VAL A 255 11.15 -6.00 13.04
C VAL A 255 10.05 -6.83 13.69
N ARG A 256 10.40 -7.72 14.64
CA ARG A 256 9.41 -8.50 15.39
C ARG A 256 8.51 -7.60 16.23
N PHE A 257 9.10 -6.60 16.88
CA PHE A 257 8.35 -5.64 17.69
C PHE A 257 7.31 -4.87 16.86
N LEU A 258 7.70 -4.31 15.71
CA LEU A 258 6.78 -3.65 14.77
C LEU A 258 5.65 -4.56 14.27
N ARG A 259 5.89 -5.87 14.16
CA ARG A 259 4.89 -6.86 13.75
C ARG A 259 3.83 -7.12 14.81
N GLU A 260 4.15 -6.97 16.09
CA GLU A 260 3.26 -7.30 17.21
C GLU A 260 2.57 -6.06 17.80
N LEU A 261 3.13 -4.87 17.61
CA LEU A 261 2.57 -3.61 18.13
C LEU A 261 1.17 -3.26 17.57
N SER A 262 0.33 -2.70 18.43
CA SER A 262 -0.98 -2.14 18.05
C SER A 262 -1.11 -0.64 18.32
N GLU A 263 -0.20 -0.05 19.11
CA GLU A 263 -0.26 1.36 19.50
C GLU A 263 0.46 2.26 18.49
N ASP A 264 -0.30 3.17 17.87
CA ASP A 264 0.17 4.10 16.85
C ASP A 264 1.39 4.94 17.28
N ASP A 265 1.34 5.54 18.47
CA ASP A 265 2.42 6.40 18.98
C ASP A 265 3.75 5.65 19.12
N ILE A 266 3.70 4.38 19.54
CA ILE A 266 4.89 3.54 19.68
C ILE A 266 5.41 3.12 18.30
N ILE A 267 4.52 2.79 17.36
CA ILE A 267 4.92 2.47 15.98
C ILE A 267 5.63 3.65 15.35
N GLN A 268 5.06 4.87 15.44
CA GLN A 268 5.68 6.09 14.93
C GLN A 268 7.07 6.31 15.56
N TYR A 269 7.16 6.24 16.88
CA TYR A 269 8.44 6.40 17.59
C TYR A 269 9.50 5.37 17.13
N VAL A 270 9.13 4.10 16.99
CA VAL A 270 10.07 3.05 16.55
C VAL A 270 10.55 3.32 15.13
N LEU A 271 9.66 3.70 14.22
CA LEU A 271 10.02 4.01 12.83
C LEU A 271 10.94 5.24 12.74
N ASP A 272 10.68 6.28 13.51
CA ASP A 272 11.52 7.50 13.56
C ASP A 272 12.93 7.19 14.06
N GLN A 273 13.08 6.34 15.08
CA GLN A 273 14.41 5.94 15.56
C GLN A 273 15.12 4.96 14.61
N LEU A 274 14.37 4.17 13.83
CA LEU A 274 14.94 3.24 12.84
C LEU A 274 15.31 3.92 11.53
N GLU A 275 14.71 5.06 11.18
CA GLU A 275 15.00 5.81 9.96
C GLU A 275 16.51 6.00 9.71
N PRO A 276 17.32 6.54 10.66
CA PRO A 276 18.75 6.70 10.47
C PRO A 276 19.52 5.36 10.48
N CYS A 277 18.93 4.30 11.04
CA CYS A 277 19.50 2.95 11.06
C CYS A 277 19.22 2.14 9.77
N THR A 278 18.42 2.67 8.83
CA THR A 278 17.97 1.94 7.64
C THR A 278 19.10 1.35 6.80
N LEU A 279 20.25 2.03 6.75
CA LEU A 279 21.43 1.60 6.00
C LEU A 279 22.01 0.26 6.49
N TYR A 280 21.80 -0.08 7.77
CA TYR A 280 22.33 -1.31 8.39
C TYR A 280 21.50 -2.56 8.04
N PHE A 281 20.29 -2.40 7.50
CA PHE A 281 19.51 -3.51 6.95
C PHE A 281 20.16 -4.10 5.69
N GLY A 282 20.83 -3.26 4.89
CA GLY A 282 21.33 -3.63 3.56
C GLY A 282 22.16 -4.93 3.48
N PRO A 283 23.14 -5.15 4.38
CA PRO A 283 23.92 -6.39 4.48
C PRO A 283 23.14 -7.66 4.86
N PHE A 284 21.88 -7.54 5.30
CA PHE A 284 21.04 -8.64 5.75
C PHE A 284 19.79 -8.79 4.86
N PRO A 285 19.86 -9.55 3.74
CA PRO A 285 18.74 -9.68 2.80
C PRO A 285 17.47 -10.28 3.41
N LYS A 286 17.61 -11.27 4.31
CA LYS A 286 16.47 -11.90 4.99
C LYS A 286 15.73 -10.90 5.89
N VAL A 287 16.48 -10.19 6.74
CA VAL A 287 15.94 -9.18 7.65
C VAL A 287 15.34 -8.00 6.88
N SER A 288 16.00 -7.54 5.81
CA SER A 288 15.46 -6.50 4.91
C SER A 288 14.15 -6.91 4.27
N THR A 289 14.02 -8.18 3.84
CA THR A 289 12.81 -8.69 3.21
C THR A 289 11.66 -8.80 4.21
N GLU A 290 11.94 -9.27 5.43
CA GLU A 290 10.93 -9.31 6.49
C GLU A 290 10.54 -7.91 6.96
N TYR A 291 11.50 -6.99 7.10
CA TYR A 291 11.20 -5.60 7.44
C TYR A 291 10.29 -4.96 6.40
N LEU A 292 10.60 -5.13 5.11
CA LEU A 292 9.73 -4.67 4.03
C LEU A 292 8.34 -5.31 4.09
N ARG A 293 8.23 -6.60 4.40
CA ARG A 293 6.94 -7.28 4.59
C ARG A 293 6.12 -6.62 5.69
N VAL A 294 6.71 -6.45 6.88
CA VAL A 294 6.04 -5.85 8.04
C VAL A 294 5.61 -4.42 7.73
N LEU A 295 6.49 -3.61 7.13
CA LEU A 295 6.15 -2.25 6.73
C LEU A 295 5.00 -2.19 5.73
N LEU A 296 4.98 -3.07 4.71
CA LEU A 296 3.91 -3.12 3.72
C LEU A 296 2.57 -3.57 4.33
N ASP A 297 2.61 -4.52 5.26
CA ASP A 297 1.41 -4.99 5.96
C ASP A 297 0.79 -3.88 6.81
N ARG A 298 1.63 -3.10 7.52
CA ARG A 298 1.20 -1.94 8.34
C ARG A 298 0.77 -0.76 7.49
N TRP A 299 1.53 -0.43 6.45
CA TRP A 299 1.18 0.63 5.50
C TRP A 299 -0.20 0.43 4.88
N SER A 300 -0.62 -0.82 4.68
CA SER A 300 -1.94 -1.16 4.12
C SER A 300 -3.01 -1.47 5.16
N ASP A 301 -2.74 -1.24 6.45
CA ASP A 301 -3.67 -1.51 7.54
C ASP A 301 -4.68 -0.36 7.70
N VAL A 302 -5.97 -0.71 7.65
CA VAL A 302 -7.07 0.25 7.77
C VAL A 302 -7.30 0.67 9.22
N SER A 303 -6.82 -0.12 10.19
CA SER A 303 -6.99 0.18 11.62
C SER A 303 -6.04 1.26 12.14
N LEU A 304 -4.93 1.50 11.45
CA LEU A 304 -3.95 2.53 11.82
C LEU A 304 -4.42 3.92 11.39
N SER A 305 -3.91 4.95 12.06
CA SER A 305 -4.07 6.35 11.61
C SER A 305 -3.35 6.63 10.29
N GLU A 306 -3.74 7.74 9.66
CA GLU A 306 -3.12 8.22 8.43
C GLU A 306 -1.64 8.55 8.63
N GLU A 307 -1.31 9.18 9.76
CA GLU A 307 0.04 9.57 10.15
C GLU A 307 0.95 8.36 10.34
N THR A 308 0.48 7.32 11.03
CA THR A 308 1.25 6.08 11.22
C THR A 308 1.51 5.36 9.89
N ARG A 309 0.53 5.35 8.97
CA ARG A 309 0.74 4.82 7.61
C ARG A 309 1.76 5.64 6.82
N GLN A 310 1.75 6.97 6.94
CA GLN A 310 2.75 7.83 6.31
C GLN A 310 4.17 7.54 6.83
N CYS A 311 4.33 7.31 8.15
CA CYS A 311 5.63 6.90 8.71
C CYS A 311 6.09 5.55 8.14
N CYS A 312 5.18 4.57 8.01
CA CYS A 312 5.49 3.29 7.34
C CYS A 312 5.94 3.51 5.90
N TYR A 313 5.24 4.37 5.14
CA TYR A 313 5.60 4.71 3.76
C TYR A 313 6.99 5.36 3.67
N ARG A 314 7.30 6.33 4.54
CA ARG A 314 8.65 6.95 4.61
C ARG A 314 9.72 5.90 4.86
N ALA A 315 9.49 4.97 5.78
CA ALA A 315 10.42 3.86 6.05
C ALA A 315 10.59 2.93 4.85
N ILE A 316 9.51 2.61 4.11
CA ILE A 316 9.58 1.81 2.86
C ILE A 316 10.44 2.53 1.81
N ARG A 317 10.19 3.82 1.59
CA ARG A 317 10.93 4.64 0.64
C ARG A 317 12.41 4.71 1.02
N GLN A 318 12.71 4.92 2.30
CA GLN A 318 14.07 4.99 2.83
C GLN A 318 14.80 3.65 2.68
N LEU A 319 14.13 2.52 2.92
CA LEU A 319 14.70 1.19 2.69
C LEU A 319 15.07 0.99 1.21
N GLY A 320 14.21 1.46 0.30
CA GLY A 320 14.46 1.39 -1.13
C GLY A 320 15.66 2.22 -1.61
N THR A 321 15.92 3.37 -0.99
CA THR A 321 16.94 4.34 -1.43
C THR A 321 18.27 4.25 -0.68
N ALA A 322 18.23 4.03 0.64
CA ALA A 322 19.40 4.10 1.51
C ALA A 322 20.07 2.73 1.72
N ALA A 323 19.30 1.64 1.75
CA ALA A 323 19.85 0.31 1.96
C ALA A 323 20.47 -0.24 0.67
N LEU A 324 21.73 -0.71 0.78
CA LEU A 324 22.47 -1.34 -0.31
C LEU A 324 22.83 -2.77 0.08
N ASP A 325 22.56 -3.71 -0.82
CA ASP A 325 23.02 -5.10 -0.70
C ASP A 325 24.54 -5.20 -0.91
N ALA A 326 25.13 -6.36 -0.57
CA ALA A 326 26.54 -6.70 -0.78
C ALA A 326 27.04 -6.43 -2.22
N ASN A 327 26.14 -6.53 -3.20
CA ASN A 327 26.41 -6.26 -4.60
C ASN A 327 26.23 -4.78 -5.01
N ARG A 328 26.06 -3.86 -4.05
CA ARG A 328 25.73 -2.44 -4.25
C ARG A 328 24.44 -2.20 -5.05
N LYS A 329 23.52 -3.16 -5.01
CA LYS A 329 22.18 -3.01 -5.56
C LYS A 329 21.27 -2.46 -4.47
N ASN A 330 20.43 -1.49 -4.83
CA ASN A 330 19.41 -0.97 -3.94
C ASN A 330 18.23 -1.96 -3.83
N TYR A 331 17.45 -1.83 -2.77
CA TYR A 331 16.25 -2.67 -2.56
C TYR A 331 15.02 -2.15 -3.33
N MET A 332 15.17 -1.05 -4.10
CA MET A 332 14.10 -0.41 -4.85
C MET A 332 13.27 -1.36 -5.73
N PRO A 333 13.84 -2.33 -6.48
CA PRO A 333 13.03 -3.26 -7.29
C PRO A 333 12.07 -4.11 -6.45
N ASN A 334 12.51 -4.53 -5.26
CA ASN A 334 11.67 -5.30 -4.35
C ASN A 334 10.59 -4.43 -3.71
N VAL A 335 10.95 -3.18 -3.39
CA VAL A 335 10.02 -2.18 -2.85
C VAL A 335 8.91 -1.86 -3.86
N LEU A 336 9.23 -1.46 -5.10
CA LEU A 336 8.24 -1.17 -6.15
C LEU A 336 7.32 -2.36 -6.41
N LYS A 337 7.90 -3.57 -6.47
CA LYS A 337 7.13 -4.81 -6.62
C LYS A 337 6.19 -5.05 -5.44
N GLY A 338 6.70 -4.96 -4.20
CA GLY A 338 5.93 -5.23 -2.99
C GLY A 338 4.75 -4.27 -2.83
N VAL A 339 5.01 -2.98 -3.02
CA VAL A 339 4.02 -1.90 -2.97
C VAL A 339 2.86 -2.13 -3.94
N TYR A 340 3.14 -2.37 -5.23
CA TYR A 340 2.09 -2.62 -6.23
C TYR A 340 1.24 -3.85 -5.89
N LEU A 341 1.88 -4.94 -5.45
CA LEU A 341 1.18 -6.19 -5.18
C LEU A 341 0.32 -6.10 -3.90
N VAL A 342 0.82 -5.43 -2.86
CA VAL A 342 0.06 -5.21 -1.62
C VAL A 342 -1.12 -4.28 -1.89
N PHE A 343 -0.92 -3.21 -2.65
CA PHE A 343 -2.01 -2.36 -3.13
C PHE A 343 -3.08 -3.19 -3.87
N ALA A 344 -2.68 -4.00 -4.85
CA ALA A 344 -3.60 -4.82 -5.62
C ALA A 344 -4.37 -5.83 -4.75
N ASN A 345 -3.76 -6.39 -3.70
CA ASN A 345 -4.43 -7.32 -2.80
C ASN A 345 -5.43 -6.63 -1.87
N ARG A 346 -5.18 -5.37 -1.53
CA ARG A 346 -6.04 -4.57 -0.66
C ARG A 346 -7.21 -3.96 -1.41
N ALA A 347 -7.01 -3.59 -2.67
CA ALA A 347 -8.03 -3.04 -3.55
C ALA A 347 -9.10 -4.06 -4.03
N THR A 348 -9.38 -5.13 -3.27
CA THR A 348 -10.37 -6.16 -3.65
C THR A 348 -11.80 -5.79 -3.25
N LYS A 349 -11.97 -4.98 -2.20
CA LYS A 349 -13.26 -4.46 -1.73
C LYS A 349 -13.10 -3.02 -1.30
N LEU A 350 -13.94 -2.14 -1.85
CA LEU A 350 -13.99 -0.72 -1.52
C LEU A 350 -15.25 -0.43 -0.71
N ASN A 351 -15.01 0.03 0.51
CA ASN A 351 -15.94 0.59 1.48
C ASN A 351 -15.47 2.00 1.87
N GLU A 352 -16.33 2.79 2.52
CA GLU A 352 -16.02 4.16 2.97
C GLU A 352 -14.67 4.28 3.71
N THR A 353 -14.40 3.37 4.67
CA THR A 353 -13.16 3.39 5.46
C THR A 353 -11.93 2.98 4.69
N SER A 354 -12.06 2.07 3.71
CA SER A 354 -10.95 1.62 2.87
C SER A 354 -10.65 2.55 1.71
N LEU A 355 -11.61 3.39 1.31
CA LEU A 355 -11.47 4.29 0.16
C LEU A 355 -10.39 5.34 0.43
N SER A 356 -10.41 5.97 1.61
CA SER A 356 -9.39 6.96 2.00
C SER A 356 -8.00 6.35 2.06
N VAL A 357 -7.87 5.14 2.62
CA VAL A 357 -6.60 4.39 2.66
C VAL A 357 -6.09 4.10 1.26
N ILE A 358 -6.95 3.63 0.36
CA ILE A 358 -6.57 3.33 -1.04
C ILE A 358 -6.15 4.61 -1.78
N GLN A 359 -6.82 5.74 -1.55
CA GLN A 359 -6.46 7.04 -2.13
C GLN A 359 -5.10 7.52 -1.63
N GLN A 360 -4.87 7.49 -0.31
CA GLN A 360 -3.56 7.80 0.28
C GLN A 360 -2.46 6.91 -0.32
N MET A 361 -2.70 5.60 -0.41
CA MET A 361 -1.75 4.67 -1.02
C MET A 361 -1.48 5.02 -2.49
N LEU A 362 -2.48 5.45 -3.27
CA LEU A 362 -2.27 5.82 -4.67
C LEU A 362 -1.34 7.02 -4.82
N GLU A 363 -1.49 8.04 -3.97
CA GLU A 363 -0.66 9.25 -3.98
C GLU A 363 0.79 8.93 -3.56
N GLU A 364 0.94 8.24 -2.43
CA GLU A 364 2.26 7.86 -1.90
C GLU A 364 3.03 6.97 -2.89
N VAL A 365 2.35 6.06 -3.57
CA VAL A 365 3.02 5.20 -4.54
C VAL A 365 3.36 5.94 -5.82
N ALA A 366 2.51 6.84 -6.29
CA ALA A 366 2.85 7.67 -7.44
C ALA A 366 4.16 8.44 -7.20
N ASP A 367 4.33 9.01 -6.00
CA ASP A 367 5.57 9.65 -5.56
C ASP A 367 6.77 8.71 -5.55
N LEU A 368 6.62 7.48 -5.05
CA LEU A 368 7.70 6.50 -4.99
C LEU A 368 8.25 6.14 -6.38
N TYR A 369 7.37 6.03 -7.38
CA TYR A 369 7.76 5.71 -8.76
C TYR A 369 8.49 6.88 -9.46
N THR A 370 8.51 8.09 -8.89
CA THR A 370 9.33 9.20 -9.40
C THR A 370 10.82 9.06 -9.09
N VAL A 371 11.21 8.23 -8.10
CA VAL A 371 12.58 8.15 -7.60
C VAL A 371 13.56 7.57 -8.64
N ASP A 372 13.15 6.52 -9.35
CA ASP A 372 13.95 5.89 -10.42
C ASP A 372 13.08 5.66 -11.68
N PRO A 373 13.07 6.62 -12.63
CA PRO A 373 12.23 6.53 -13.82
C PRO A 373 12.48 5.30 -14.70
N GLN A 374 13.72 4.79 -14.74
CA GLN A 374 14.05 3.64 -15.58
C GLN A 374 13.48 2.35 -15.01
N LEU A 375 13.71 2.11 -13.72
CA LEU A 375 13.17 0.94 -13.03
C LEU A 375 11.63 0.98 -13.00
N SER A 376 11.06 2.16 -12.74
CA SER A 376 9.62 2.40 -12.77
C SER A 376 9.00 2.02 -14.11
N PHE A 377 9.64 2.40 -15.23
CA PHE A 377 9.18 2.02 -16.57
C PHE A 377 9.20 0.51 -16.79
N GLU A 378 10.28 -0.18 -16.40
CA GLU A 378 10.38 -1.64 -16.54
C GLU A 378 9.26 -2.35 -15.76
N HIS A 379 8.97 -1.89 -14.54
CA HIS A 379 7.86 -2.39 -13.73
C HIS A 379 6.50 -2.13 -14.38
N ALA A 380 6.23 -0.88 -14.78
CA ALA A 380 4.98 -0.49 -15.41
C ALA A 380 4.71 -1.29 -16.68
N HIS A 381 5.72 -1.42 -17.55
CA HIS A 381 5.61 -2.19 -18.78
C HIS A 381 5.21 -3.65 -18.53
N VAL A 382 5.81 -4.31 -17.54
CA VAL A 382 5.49 -5.71 -17.19
C VAL A 382 4.05 -5.84 -16.69
N TYR A 383 3.63 -5.02 -15.73
CA TYR A 383 2.31 -5.18 -15.10
C TYR A 383 1.16 -4.68 -15.97
N VAL A 384 1.34 -3.60 -16.73
CA VAL A 384 0.36 -3.16 -17.75
C VAL A 384 0.21 -4.21 -18.85
N SER A 385 1.31 -4.84 -19.29
CA SER A 385 1.24 -5.95 -20.25
C SER A 385 0.47 -7.15 -19.69
N GLN A 386 0.65 -7.49 -18.40
CA GLN A 386 -0.13 -8.55 -17.75
C GLN A 386 -1.63 -8.21 -17.73
N LEU A 387 -2.01 -7.00 -17.32
CA LEU A 387 -3.41 -6.52 -17.36
C LEU A 387 -4.01 -6.62 -18.77
N ALA A 388 -3.23 -6.28 -19.79
CA ALA A 388 -3.64 -6.42 -21.18
C ALA A 388 -3.83 -7.88 -21.60
N ASP A 389 -2.94 -8.79 -21.22
CA ASP A 389 -3.05 -10.20 -21.56
C ASP A 389 -4.25 -10.89 -20.88
N HIS A 390 -4.57 -10.51 -19.64
CA HIS A 390 -5.79 -10.94 -18.97
C HIS A 390 -7.05 -10.46 -19.70
N LEU A 391 -7.08 -9.19 -20.13
CA LEU A 391 -8.19 -8.66 -20.94
C LEU A 391 -8.33 -9.39 -22.28
N LYS A 392 -7.22 -9.60 -23.00
CA LYS A 392 -7.20 -10.34 -24.27
C LYS A 392 -7.74 -11.76 -24.07
N LYS A 393 -7.34 -12.44 -22.99
CA LYS A 393 -7.80 -13.79 -22.65
C LYS A 393 -9.31 -13.82 -22.43
N ALA A 394 -9.87 -12.91 -21.63
CA ALA A 394 -11.31 -12.87 -21.41
C ALA A 394 -12.09 -12.51 -22.68
N LYS A 395 -11.58 -11.59 -23.49
CA LYS A 395 -12.18 -11.25 -24.79
C LYS A 395 -12.20 -12.44 -25.75
N LYS A 396 -11.21 -13.32 -25.67
CA LYS A 396 -11.11 -14.55 -26.49
C LYS A 396 -12.04 -15.65 -25.98
N GLU A 397 -12.14 -15.84 -24.66
CA GLU A 397 -12.97 -16.87 -24.04
C GLU A 397 -14.46 -16.52 -24.08
N GLN A 398 -14.81 -15.24 -23.98
CA GLN A 398 -16.19 -14.72 -23.95
C GLN A 398 -17.10 -15.40 -22.92
N THR A 399 -16.53 -15.93 -21.85
CA THR A 399 -17.29 -16.57 -20.76
C THR A 399 -17.60 -15.56 -19.66
N VAL A 400 -18.73 -15.74 -18.98
CA VAL A 400 -19.12 -14.90 -17.83
C VAL A 400 -18.06 -14.95 -16.73
N GLU A 401 -17.42 -16.11 -16.51
CA GLU A 401 -16.34 -16.28 -15.53
C GLU A 401 -15.12 -15.45 -15.90
N SER A 402 -14.72 -15.43 -17.17
CA SER A 402 -13.59 -14.62 -17.63
C SER A 402 -13.84 -13.12 -17.49
N PHE A 403 -15.07 -12.65 -17.74
CA PHE A 403 -15.45 -11.25 -17.53
C PHE A 403 -15.52 -10.87 -16.05
N LYS A 404 -15.96 -11.80 -15.18
CA LYS A 404 -15.96 -11.58 -13.72
C LYS A 404 -14.57 -11.34 -13.17
N LYS A 405 -13.52 -11.91 -13.77
CA LYS A 405 -12.12 -11.67 -13.35
C LYS A 405 -11.65 -10.23 -13.63
N ILE A 406 -12.18 -9.61 -14.69
CA ILE A 406 -11.85 -8.23 -15.08
C ILE A 406 -12.73 -7.23 -14.35
N TYR A 407 -14.02 -7.56 -14.13
CA TYR A 407 -14.95 -6.68 -13.42
C TYR A 407 -14.85 -6.88 -11.91
N THR A 408 -13.64 -6.67 -11.40
CA THR A 408 -13.30 -6.66 -9.99
C THR A 408 -12.73 -5.31 -9.61
N TRP A 409 -12.88 -4.93 -8.34
CA TRP A 409 -12.23 -3.74 -7.81
C TRP A 409 -10.72 -3.79 -8.01
N GLN A 410 -10.10 -4.95 -7.75
CA GLN A 410 -8.67 -5.11 -7.93
C GLN A 410 -8.21 -4.73 -9.34
N TYR A 411 -8.87 -5.24 -10.39
CA TYR A 411 -8.46 -4.92 -11.76
C TYR A 411 -8.64 -3.43 -12.08
N ILE A 412 -9.77 -2.83 -11.69
CA ILE A 412 -10.05 -1.41 -11.97
C ILE A 412 -9.10 -0.50 -11.18
N SER A 413 -8.87 -0.79 -9.89
CA SER A 413 -7.92 -0.06 -9.06
C SER A 413 -6.48 -0.22 -9.55
N CYS A 414 -6.09 -1.37 -10.13
CA CYS A 414 -4.79 -1.49 -10.78
C CYS A 414 -4.65 -0.60 -12.02
N LEU A 415 -5.74 -0.40 -12.80
CA LEU A 415 -5.71 0.56 -13.91
C LEU A 415 -5.56 2.00 -13.41
N ASP A 416 -6.27 2.33 -12.33
CA ASP A 416 -6.21 3.63 -11.68
C ASP A 416 -4.83 3.89 -11.06
N PHE A 417 -4.22 2.88 -10.45
CA PHE A 417 -2.84 2.89 -9.98
C PHE A 417 -1.86 3.28 -11.06
N TRP A 418 -1.89 2.58 -12.21
CA TRP A 418 -0.96 2.88 -13.29
C TRP A 418 -1.26 4.23 -13.94
N ALA A 419 -2.52 4.67 -13.97
CA ALA A 419 -2.86 6.01 -14.43
C ALA A 419 -2.28 7.08 -13.51
N SER A 420 -2.42 6.94 -12.19
CA SER A 420 -1.86 7.88 -11.20
C SER A 420 -0.33 7.96 -11.26
N VAL A 421 0.34 6.81 -11.35
CA VAL A 421 1.80 6.73 -11.51
C VAL A 421 2.25 7.44 -12.79
N ILE A 422 1.57 7.20 -13.92
CA ILE A 422 1.91 7.84 -15.20
C ILE A 422 1.62 9.35 -15.14
N SER A 423 0.50 9.78 -14.56
CA SER A 423 0.17 11.19 -14.39
C SER A 423 1.26 11.97 -13.65
N THR A 424 1.86 11.36 -12.62
CA THR A 424 2.90 12.01 -11.80
C THR A 424 4.28 11.95 -12.44
N THR A 425 4.59 10.88 -13.18
CA THR A 425 5.91 10.67 -13.79
C THR A 425 6.04 11.27 -15.20
N CYS A 426 4.94 11.48 -15.91
CA CYS A 426 4.89 12.09 -17.24
C CYS A 426 4.40 13.54 -17.16
N ASP A 427 5.15 14.41 -16.47
CA ASP A 427 4.86 15.85 -16.50
C ASP A 427 5.19 16.42 -17.90
N PRO A 428 4.22 17.05 -18.60
CA PRO A 428 4.41 17.72 -19.89
C PRO A 428 5.48 18.83 -19.88
N SER A 429 5.89 19.31 -18.70
CA SER A 429 6.96 20.30 -18.54
C SER A 429 8.37 19.69 -18.72
N THR A 430 8.52 18.39 -18.46
CA THR A 430 9.82 17.69 -18.46
C THR A 430 10.30 17.19 -19.83
N GLY A 431 9.55 17.48 -20.89
CA GLY A 431 9.90 17.15 -22.28
C GLY A 431 9.76 15.65 -22.59
N GLU A 432 9.86 15.31 -23.88
CA GLU A 432 9.64 13.98 -24.47
C GLU A 432 10.60 12.86 -24.00
N THR A 433 11.35 13.06 -22.92
CA THR A 433 12.43 12.19 -22.45
C THR A 433 12.03 11.22 -21.33
N SER A 434 10.78 11.24 -20.84
CA SER A 434 10.37 10.26 -19.82
C SER A 434 10.14 8.87 -20.45
N PRO A 435 10.80 7.80 -19.97
CA PRO A 435 10.59 6.46 -20.51
C PRO A 435 9.15 5.98 -20.32
N MET A 436 8.45 6.51 -19.31
CA MET A 436 7.07 6.19 -18.98
C MET A 436 6.05 6.61 -20.05
N GLN A 437 6.39 7.58 -20.91
CA GLN A 437 5.53 8.02 -22.02
C GLN A 437 5.13 6.85 -22.95
N ALA A 438 6.01 5.85 -23.10
CA ALA A 438 5.74 4.67 -23.92
C ALA A 438 4.61 3.77 -23.35
N VAL A 439 4.28 3.90 -22.06
CA VAL A 439 3.23 3.13 -21.38
C VAL A 439 1.86 3.82 -21.45
N VAL A 440 1.82 5.12 -21.73
CA VAL A 440 0.57 5.93 -21.83
C VAL A 440 -0.41 5.30 -22.82
N HIS A 441 0.00 5.11 -24.07
CA HIS A 441 -0.88 4.57 -25.12
C HIS A 441 -1.38 3.15 -24.80
N PRO A 442 -0.52 2.18 -24.41
CA PRO A 442 -0.97 0.87 -23.94
C PRO A 442 -2.02 0.92 -22.82
N LEU A 443 -1.84 1.78 -21.81
CA LEU A 443 -2.79 1.91 -20.71
C LEU A 443 -4.12 2.52 -21.18
N VAL A 444 -4.08 3.56 -22.01
CA VAL A 444 -5.29 4.18 -22.57
C VAL A 444 -6.09 3.16 -23.37
N GLU A 445 -5.44 2.42 -24.27
CA GLU A 445 -6.10 1.36 -25.03
C GLU A 445 -6.71 0.32 -24.09
N LEU A 446 -5.98 -0.10 -23.06
CA LEU A 446 -6.45 -1.08 -22.09
C LEU A 446 -7.74 -0.64 -21.39
N CYS A 447 -7.78 0.61 -20.90
CA CYS A 447 -8.98 1.18 -20.28
C CYS A 447 -10.14 1.30 -21.27
N LEU A 448 -9.89 1.80 -22.49
CA LEU A 448 -10.93 1.93 -23.53
C LEU A 448 -11.53 0.57 -23.95
N HIS A 449 -10.70 -0.46 -24.06
CA HIS A 449 -11.16 -1.82 -24.33
C HIS A 449 -11.96 -2.39 -23.16
N THR A 450 -11.56 -2.09 -21.92
CA THR A 450 -12.29 -2.50 -20.71
C THR A 450 -13.68 -1.85 -20.64
N ILE A 451 -13.79 -0.55 -20.95
CA ILE A 451 -15.09 0.17 -21.04
C ILE A 451 -16.04 -0.53 -22.03
N ARG A 452 -15.51 -0.99 -23.17
CA ARG A 452 -16.27 -1.63 -24.25
C ARG A 452 -16.51 -3.12 -24.07
N LEU A 453 -15.92 -3.75 -23.04
CA LEU A 453 -15.94 -5.21 -22.90
C LEU A 453 -17.36 -5.75 -22.64
N ASN A 454 -18.21 -4.99 -21.92
CA ASN A 454 -19.61 -5.35 -21.69
C ASN A 454 -20.46 -4.07 -21.58
N ALA A 455 -21.31 -3.85 -22.59
CA ALA A 455 -22.15 -2.67 -22.74
C ALA A 455 -23.43 -2.67 -21.86
N VAL A 456 -23.64 -3.65 -20.97
CA VAL A 456 -24.83 -3.72 -20.11
C VAL A 456 -24.98 -2.50 -19.17
N PRO A 457 -26.18 -1.89 -19.05
CA PRO A 457 -26.42 -0.70 -18.21
C PRO A 457 -26.03 -0.82 -16.73
N GLN A 458 -26.05 -2.03 -16.17
CA GLN A 458 -25.64 -2.31 -14.78
C GLN A 458 -24.16 -2.00 -14.50
N PHE A 459 -23.30 -2.01 -15.52
CA PHE A 459 -21.87 -1.72 -15.36
C PHE A 459 -21.53 -0.27 -15.74
N LEU A 460 -22.52 0.62 -15.75
CA LEU A 460 -22.27 2.04 -15.96
C LEU A 460 -21.31 2.64 -14.90
N PRO A 461 -21.43 2.34 -13.60
CA PRO A 461 -20.48 2.84 -12.60
C PRO A 461 -19.03 2.49 -12.91
N LEU A 462 -18.75 1.24 -13.30
CA LEU A 462 -17.41 0.81 -13.74
C LEU A 462 -16.88 1.65 -14.91
N ARG A 463 -17.73 1.97 -15.90
CA ARG A 463 -17.30 2.81 -17.03
C ARG A 463 -17.00 4.24 -16.60
N ILE A 464 -17.80 4.80 -15.70
CA ILE A 464 -17.59 6.14 -15.15
C ILE A 464 -16.27 6.21 -14.40
N HIS A 465 -15.93 5.20 -13.59
CA HIS A 465 -14.61 5.10 -12.94
C HIS A 465 -13.48 5.17 -13.95
N LEU A 466 -13.51 4.34 -14.98
CA LEU A 466 -12.48 4.35 -16.02
C LEU A 466 -12.44 5.67 -16.81
N ILE A 467 -13.58 6.32 -17.03
CA ILE A 467 -13.63 7.64 -17.68
C ILE A 467 -12.99 8.70 -16.78
N ARG A 468 -13.25 8.69 -15.47
CA ARG A 468 -12.62 9.61 -14.51
C ARG A 468 -11.11 9.41 -14.46
N THR A 469 -10.65 8.16 -14.34
CA THR A 469 -9.22 7.80 -14.41
C THR A 469 -8.57 8.32 -15.70
N LEU A 470 -9.20 8.10 -16.86
CA LEU A 470 -8.68 8.59 -18.14
C LEU A 470 -8.73 10.12 -18.24
N THR A 471 -9.73 10.77 -17.66
CA THR A 471 -9.83 12.25 -17.65
C THR A 471 -8.71 12.86 -16.81
N GLY A 472 -8.41 12.31 -15.63
CA GLY A 472 -7.26 12.74 -14.81
C GLY A 472 -5.92 12.51 -15.51
N LEU A 473 -5.78 11.38 -16.22
CA LEU A 473 -4.60 11.11 -17.05
C LEU A 473 -4.46 12.13 -18.20
N MET A 474 -5.56 12.50 -18.85
CA MET A 474 -5.56 13.53 -19.90
C MET A 474 -5.11 14.89 -19.35
N ASP A 475 -5.61 15.27 -18.18
CA ASP A 475 -5.29 16.54 -17.54
C ASP A 475 -3.80 16.65 -17.20
N SER A 476 -3.25 15.58 -16.63
CA SER A 476 -1.85 15.54 -16.18
C SER A 476 -0.88 15.44 -17.36
N THR A 477 -1.14 14.57 -18.34
CA THR A 477 -0.19 14.27 -19.43
C THR A 477 -0.39 15.13 -20.69
N GLY A 478 -1.53 15.81 -20.80
CA GLY A 478 -1.93 16.49 -22.04
C GLY A 478 -2.23 15.55 -23.22
N TYR A 479 -2.21 14.23 -23.01
CA TYR A 479 -2.49 13.24 -24.06
C TYR A 479 -3.99 13.21 -24.36
N TYR A 480 -4.38 13.51 -25.60
CA TYR A 480 -5.79 13.56 -25.98
C TYR A 480 -6.44 12.17 -26.06
N ILE A 481 -7.55 11.96 -25.34
CA ILE A 481 -8.36 10.74 -25.38
C ILE A 481 -9.81 11.11 -25.73
N PRO A 482 -10.44 10.51 -26.76
CA PRO A 482 -11.79 10.90 -27.20
C PRO A 482 -12.90 10.29 -26.32
N LEU A 483 -13.10 10.81 -25.10
CA LEU A 483 -14.04 10.26 -24.11
C LEU A 483 -15.51 10.67 -24.33
N ALA A 484 -15.77 11.79 -25.01
CA ALA A 484 -17.12 12.34 -25.22
C ALA A 484 -18.14 11.32 -25.76
N SER A 485 -17.72 10.44 -26.67
CA SER A 485 -18.60 9.42 -27.27
C SER A 485 -19.19 8.46 -26.23
N PHE A 486 -18.39 8.04 -25.25
CA PHE A 486 -18.81 7.14 -24.17
C PHE A 486 -19.75 7.83 -23.17
N LEU A 487 -19.51 9.11 -22.90
CA LEU A 487 -20.37 9.92 -22.04
C LEU A 487 -21.74 10.17 -22.67
N PHE A 488 -21.80 10.47 -23.98
CA PHE A 488 -23.07 10.60 -24.68
C PHE A 488 -23.82 9.26 -24.79
N GLU A 489 -23.12 8.13 -24.88
CA GLU A 489 -23.73 6.80 -24.79
C GLU A 489 -24.37 6.56 -23.41
N ALA A 490 -23.69 6.97 -22.32
CA ALA A 490 -24.23 6.91 -20.97
C ALA A 490 -25.51 7.75 -20.80
N MET A 491 -25.56 8.95 -21.39
CA MET A 491 -26.77 9.79 -21.42
C MET A 491 -27.90 9.21 -22.29
N ALA A 492 -27.57 8.40 -23.29
CA ALA A 492 -28.55 7.75 -24.17
C ALA A 492 -29.14 6.47 -23.58
N ASN A 493 -28.65 6.03 -22.42
CA ASN A 493 -29.00 4.77 -21.79
C ASN A 493 -30.49 4.69 -21.44
N ASP A 494 -31.08 3.50 -21.57
CA ASP A 494 -32.51 3.26 -21.38
C ASP A 494 -32.97 3.50 -19.93
N ALA A 495 -32.02 3.49 -18.98
CA ALA A 495 -32.25 3.92 -17.60
C ALA A 495 -32.88 5.32 -17.54
N LEU A 496 -32.54 6.24 -18.45
CA LEU A 496 -33.10 7.60 -18.50
C LEU A 496 -34.43 7.71 -19.30
N LYS A 497 -34.87 6.63 -19.95
CA LYS A 497 -36.08 6.60 -20.80
C LYS A 497 -37.27 5.88 -20.16
N GLY A 498 -37.04 5.07 -19.13
CA GLY A 498 -38.07 4.26 -18.48
C GLY A 498 -38.97 5.04 -17.52
N LYS A 499 -40.19 4.54 -17.29
CA LYS A 499 -41.05 5.01 -16.19
C LYS A 499 -40.36 4.67 -14.86
N THR A 500 -40.13 5.69 -14.03
CA THR A 500 -39.51 5.52 -12.72
C THR A 500 -40.51 5.07 -11.68
N GLU A 501 -40.09 4.15 -10.81
CA GLU A 501 -40.81 3.88 -9.57
C GLU A 501 -40.27 4.80 -8.46
N PRO A 502 -41.15 5.47 -7.68
CA PRO A 502 -40.73 6.21 -6.51
C PRO A 502 -40.43 5.20 -5.39
N VAL A 503 -39.22 4.66 -5.41
CA VAL A 503 -38.68 3.83 -4.33
C VAL A 503 -37.80 4.72 -3.49
N ASP A 504 -38.06 4.75 -2.18
CA ASP A 504 -37.23 5.46 -1.21
C ASP A 504 -35.98 4.61 -0.94
N LEU A 505 -34.88 4.96 -1.59
CA LEU A 505 -33.57 4.32 -1.45
C LEU A 505 -32.56 5.38 -1.00
N PRO A 506 -31.46 5.01 -0.33
CA PRO A 506 -30.34 5.91 -0.11
C PRO A 506 -29.79 6.51 -1.42
N GLU A 507 -29.01 7.59 -1.30
CA GLU A 507 -28.30 8.16 -2.44
C GLU A 507 -27.32 7.14 -3.04
N PHE A 508 -27.17 7.14 -4.36
CA PHE A 508 -26.30 6.19 -5.05
C PHE A 508 -24.85 6.67 -5.01
N GLU A 509 -24.03 6.01 -4.20
CA GLU A 509 -22.61 6.31 -4.05
C GLU A 509 -21.76 5.70 -5.18
N TRP A 510 -21.41 6.52 -6.16
CA TRP A 510 -20.65 6.07 -7.34
C TRP A 510 -19.34 5.38 -6.98
N ASP A 511 -18.67 5.87 -5.94
CA ASP A 511 -17.32 5.46 -5.56
C ASP A 511 -17.26 4.07 -4.91
N LEU A 512 -18.40 3.54 -4.44
CA LEU A 512 -18.48 2.22 -3.80
C LEU A 512 -19.11 1.14 -4.67
N TYR A 513 -19.63 1.47 -5.84
CA TYR A 513 -20.24 0.50 -6.76
C TYR A 513 -19.51 0.39 -8.11
N LEU A 514 -19.12 -0.83 -8.49
CA LEU A 514 -18.79 -1.16 -9.89
C LEU A 514 -20.00 -1.60 -10.69
N LYS A 515 -21.00 -2.16 -10.01
CA LYS A 515 -22.21 -2.72 -10.59
C LYS A 515 -23.43 -2.21 -9.85
N THR A 516 -24.34 -1.57 -10.57
CA THR A 516 -25.59 -1.07 -10.03
C THR A 516 -26.47 -2.22 -9.54
N PRO A 517 -26.92 -2.20 -8.26
CA PRO A 517 -27.87 -3.18 -7.76
C PRO A 517 -29.21 -3.09 -8.51
N LYS A 518 -29.91 -4.23 -8.66
CA LYS A 518 -31.14 -4.30 -9.46
C LYS A 518 -32.25 -3.37 -8.96
N ALA A 519 -32.31 -3.12 -7.65
CA ALA A 519 -33.28 -2.22 -7.03
C ALA A 519 -33.15 -0.77 -7.52
N TYR A 520 -31.92 -0.32 -7.85
CA TYR A 520 -31.66 1.05 -8.28
C TYR A 520 -31.95 1.29 -9.77
N LEU A 521 -31.92 0.26 -10.64
CA LEU A 521 -31.98 0.45 -12.09
C LEU A 521 -33.24 1.19 -12.61
N ALA A 522 -34.36 1.05 -11.91
CA ALA A 522 -35.63 1.70 -12.26
C ALA A 522 -36.01 2.85 -11.32
N SER A 523 -35.16 3.18 -10.36
CA SER A 523 -35.44 4.24 -9.38
C SER A 523 -35.17 5.62 -9.99
N LYS A 524 -36.00 6.60 -9.60
CA LYS A 524 -35.78 8.00 -9.98
C LYS A 524 -34.45 8.53 -9.44
N MET A 525 -34.06 8.10 -8.24
CA MET A 525 -32.81 8.53 -7.62
C MET A 525 -31.59 8.10 -8.43
N TYR A 526 -31.58 6.88 -8.96
CA TYR A 526 -30.50 6.43 -9.84
C TYR A 526 -30.48 7.21 -11.17
N GLN A 527 -31.64 7.55 -11.74
CA GLN A 527 -31.68 8.40 -12.94
C GLN A 527 -31.08 9.79 -12.69
N ASP A 528 -31.45 10.44 -11.59
CA ASP A 528 -30.88 11.73 -11.18
C ASP A 528 -29.36 11.61 -10.95
N ALA A 529 -28.91 10.54 -10.28
CA ALA A 529 -27.49 10.27 -10.06
C ALA A 529 -26.72 10.04 -11.37
N VAL A 530 -27.26 9.25 -12.31
CA VAL A 530 -26.65 8.98 -13.62
C VAL A 530 -26.52 10.28 -14.42
N TYR A 531 -27.55 11.11 -14.40
CA TYR A 531 -27.50 12.41 -15.05
C TYR A 531 -26.41 13.28 -14.46
N ASN A 532 -26.37 13.42 -13.12
CA ASN A 532 -25.39 14.28 -12.44
C ASN A 532 -23.97 13.82 -12.73
N VAL A 533 -23.67 12.53 -12.58
CA VAL A 533 -22.31 12.03 -12.81
C VAL A 533 -21.86 12.20 -14.26
N THR A 534 -22.77 11.99 -15.22
CA THR A 534 -22.45 12.13 -16.64
C THR A 534 -22.27 13.61 -17.02
N TYR A 535 -23.09 14.48 -16.44
CA TYR A 535 -22.95 15.93 -16.59
C TYR A 535 -21.61 16.41 -16.03
N ASP A 536 -21.23 15.93 -14.85
CA ASP A 536 -19.95 16.23 -14.19
C ASP A 536 -18.77 15.78 -15.05
N SER A 537 -18.75 14.50 -15.44
CA SER A 537 -17.67 13.97 -16.28
C SER A 537 -17.58 14.62 -17.65
N LEU A 538 -18.69 15.10 -18.24
CA LEU A 538 -18.65 15.91 -19.46
C LEU A 538 -17.99 17.26 -19.23
N VAL A 539 -18.33 17.91 -18.11
CA VAL A 539 -17.75 19.20 -17.75
C VAL A 539 -16.26 19.07 -17.51
N ASP A 540 -15.84 18.06 -16.75
CA ASP A 540 -14.43 17.79 -16.46
C ASP A 540 -13.65 17.46 -17.76
N PHE A 541 -14.22 16.62 -18.62
CA PHE A 541 -13.62 16.28 -19.91
C PHE A 541 -13.38 17.51 -20.81
N TYR A 542 -14.37 18.40 -20.94
CA TYR A 542 -14.20 19.63 -21.72
C TYR A 542 -13.32 20.67 -21.02
N ALA A 543 -13.18 20.59 -19.68
CA ALA A 543 -12.26 21.45 -18.94
C ALA A 543 -10.80 21.15 -19.32
N CYS A 544 -10.40 19.87 -19.36
CA CYS A 544 -9.06 19.45 -19.78
C CYS A 544 -8.69 19.95 -21.18
N LEU A 545 -9.68 20.14 -22.05
CA LEU A 545 -9.50 20.60 -23.43
C LEU A 545 -9.63 22.11 -23.57
N GLY A 546 -9.97 22.83 -22.49
CA GLY A 546 -10.41 24.22 -22.54
C GLY A 546 -9.35 25.19 -23.08
N LEU A 547 -8.07 24.90 -22.91
CA LEU A 547 -6.99 25.72 -23.46
C LEU A 547 -6.50 25.25 -24.84
N SER A 548 -7.06 24.17 -25.39
CA SER A 548 -6.64 23.64 -26.69
C SER A 548 -7.09 24.53 -27.84
N ILE A 549 -6.21 24.72 -28.84
CA ILE A 549 -6.54 25.41 -30.09
C ILE A 549 -7.65 24.72 -30.88
N ALA A 550 -7.82 23.42 -30.69
CA ALA A 550 -8.84 22.59 -31.34
C ALA A 550 -10.17 22.51 -30.56
N PHE A 551 -10.30 23.23 -29.44
CA PHE A 551 -11.52 23.23 -28.64
C PHE A 551 -12.79 23.54 -29.46
N PRO A 552 -12.80 24.53 -30.39
CA PRO A 552 -13.99 24.83 -31.18
C PRO A 552 -14.49 23.63 -32.00
N GLU A 553 -13.59 22.91 -32.65
CA GLU A 553 -13.90 21.73 -33.44
C GLU A 553 -14.42 20.57 -32.58
N LEU A 554 -13.94 20.45 -31.34
CA LEU A 554 -14.39 19.43 -30.38
C LEU A 554 -15.72 19.79 -29.73
N ALA A 555 -15.99 21.08 -29.51
CA ALA A 555 -17.19 21.57 -28.82
C ALA A 555 -18.43 21.59 -29.72
N ILE A 556 -18.29 21.90 -31.02
CA ILE A 556 -19.43 21.95 -31.97
C ILE A 556 -20.28 20.67 -31.96
N PRO A 557 -19.71 19.46 -32.23
CA PRO A 557 -20.51 18.23 -32.25
C PRO A 557 -21.11 17.91 -30.88
N ALA A 558 -20.45 18.30 -29.79
CA ALA A 558 -20.93 18.15 -28.44
C ALA A 558 -22.18 19.02 -28.18
N ILE A 559 -22.12 20.29 -28.57
CA ILE A 559 -23.20 21.26 -28.44
C ILE A 559 -24.44 20.76 -29.20
N ASP A 560 -24.27 20.27 -30.43
CA ASP A 560 -25.38 19.74 -31.23
C ASP A 560 -26.03 18.52 -30.55
N LYS A 561 -25.22 17.61 -30.01
CA LYS A 561 -25.72 16.47 -29.24
C LYS A 561 -26.44 16.89 -27.96
N LEU A 562 -25.89 17.83 -27.20
CA LEU A 562 -26.53 18.37 -26.01
C LEU A 562 -27.86 19.07 -26.32
N LYS A 563 -27.95 19.78 -27.45
CA LYS A 563 -29.21 20.38 -27.95
C LYS A 563 -30.25 19.30 -28.26
N GLU A 564 -29.85 18.22 -28.92
CA GLU A 564 -30.70 17.06 -29.20
C GLU A 564 -31.25 16.45 -27.89
N PHE A 565 -30.39 16.23 -26.89
CA PHE A 565 -30.78 15.71 -25.58
C PHE A 565 -31.68 16.66 -24.79
N THR A 566 -31.42 17.97 -24.87
CA THR A 566 -32.26 19.00 -24.21
C THR A 566 -33.67 19.00 -24.78
N GLN A 567 -33.83 18.75 -26.09
CA GLN A 567 -35.14 18.65 -26.72
C GLN A 567 -35.90 17.39 -26.28
N LYS A 568 -35.20 16.26 -26.12
CA LYS A 568 -35.77 14.99 -25.64
C LYS A 568 -36.16 15.02 -24.16
N SER A 569 -35.42 15.79 -23.35
CA SER A 569 -35.62 15.92 -21.90
C SER A 569 -36.48 17.13 -21.50
N LYS A 570 -37.26 17.71 -22.43
CA LYS A 570 -38.14 18.85 -22.15
C LYS A 570 -39.08 18.55 -20.97
N GLY A 571 -39.14 19.47 -20.01
CA GLY A 571 -39.95 19.34 -18.80
C GLY A 571 -39.24 18.69 -17.61
N THR A 572 -38.03 18.17 -17.78
CA THR A 572 -37.20 17.67 -16.66
C THR A 572 -36.39 18.80 -16.02
N ARG A 573 -35.96 18.59 -14.76
CA ARG A 573 -35.04 19.51 -14.06
C ARG A 573 -33.70 19.66 -14.80
N PHE A 574 -33.27 18.59 -15.49
CA PHE A 574 -32.02 18.48 -16.23
C PHE A 574 -31.91 19.42 -17.44
N ALA A 575 -33.03 19.70 -18.09
CA ALA A 575 -33.04 20.54 -19.29
C ALA A 575 -32.49 21.95 -19.03
N LYS A 576 -32.62 22.49 -17.79
CA LYS A 576 -32.03 23.79 -17.43
C LYS A 576 -30.51 23.72 -17.33
N SER A 577 -29.98 22.69 -16.66
CA SER A 577 -28.53 22.48 -16.51
C SER A 577 -27.84 22.20 -17.85
N LEU A 578 -28.48 21.44 -18.76
CA LEU A 578 -27.97 21.22 -20.11
C LEU A 578 -27.92 22.51 -20.94
N ARG A 579 -28.96 23.35 -20.89
CA ARG A 579 -28.94 24.67 -21.57
C ARG A 579 -27.81 25.56 -21.06
N THR A 580 -27.60 25.55 -19.74
CA THR A 580 -26.51 26.30 -19.12
C THR A 580 -25.15 25.80 -19.62
N LEU A 581 -24.94 24.48 -19.67
CA LEU A 581 -23.70 23.92 -20.22
C LEU A 581 -23.50 24.25 -21.70
N ILE A 582 -24.55 24.17 -22.52
CA ILE A 582 -24.50 24.55 -23.93
C ILE A 582 -24.05 26.01 -24.08
N GLU A 583 -24.67 26.93 -23.35
CA GLU A 583 -24.30 28.35 -23.37
C GLU A 583 -22.84 28.54 -22.97
N LYS A 584 -22.37 27.87 -21.91
CA LYS A 584 -20.96 27.96 -21.49
C LYS A 584 -20.00 27.41 -22.53
N LEU A 585 -20.28 26.26 -23.14
CA LEU A 585 -19.47 25.71 -24.23
C LEU A 585 -19.46 26.64 -25.45
N GLU A 586 -20.58 27.26 -25.81
CA GLU A 586 -20.66 28.25 -26.90
C GLU A 586 -19.83 29.51 -26.59
N THR A 587 -19.94 30.05 -25.38
CA THR A 587 -19.15 31.22 -24.97
C THR A 587 -17.64 30.93 -24.97
N HIS A 588 -17.24 29.76 -24.50
CA HIS A 588 -15.83 29.36 -24.46
C HIS A 588 -15.28 29.04 -25.85
N LYS A 589 -16.08 28.38 -26.68
CA LYS A 589 -15.78 28.19 -28.11
C LYS A 589 -15.46 29.54 -28.78
N ASN A 590 -16.35 30.52 -28.64
CA ASN A 590 -16.17 31.84 -29.26
C ASN A 590 -14.92 32.56 -28.72
N TYR A 591 -14.61 32.40 -27.43
CA TYR A 591 -13.40 32.94 -26.82
C TYR A 591 -12.13 32.35 -27.44
N ILE A 592 -12.07 31.02 -27.63
CA ILE A 592 -10.93 30.36 -28.27
C ILE A 592 -10.82 30.74 -29.74
N GLU A 593 -11.93 30.84 -30.49
CA GLU A 593 -11.92 31.32 -31.88
C GLU A 593 -11.35 32.74 -32.00
N GLN A 594 -11.71 33.65 -31.09
CA GLN A 594 -11.15 35.01 -31.06
C GLN A 594 -9.64 35.01 -30.77
N LYS A 595 -9.17 34.16 -29.85
CA LYS A 595 -7.74 34.02 -29.54
C LYS A 595 -6.95 33.34 -30.65
N ARG A 596 -7.60 32.48 -31.45
CA ARG A 596 -7.03 31.79 -32.60
C ARG A 596 -6.97 32.66 -33.85
N ALA A 597 -7.91 33.60 -34.03
CA ALA A 597 -7.97 34.48 -35.21
C ALA A 597 -6.65 35.18 -35.61
N PRO A 598 -5.81 35.69 -34.69
CA PRO A 598 -4.54 36.34 -35.04
C PRO A 598 -3.37 35.36 -35.31
N ILE A 599 -3.60 34.04 -35.23
CA ILE A 599 -2.53 33.04 -35.40
C ILE A 599 -2.31 32.75 -36.87
N GLU A 600 -1.09 32.97 -37.34
CA GLU A 600 -0.70 32.78 -38.74
C GLU A 600 0.10 31.49 -39.00
N TYR A 601 0.41 30.69 -37.97
CA TYR A 601 1.20 29.48 -38.19
C TYR A 601 0.39 28.30 -38.76
N THR A 602 1.03 27.57 -39.66
CA THR A 602 0.47 26.40 -40.37
C THR A 602 0.28 25.20 -39.43
N PRO A 603 -0.70 24.30 -39.67
CA PRO A 603 -0.91 23.08 -38.86
C PRO A 603 0.30 22.14 -38.75
N SER A 604 1.33 22.33 -39.59
CA SER A 604 2.58 21.56 -39.53
C SER A 604 3.47 21.94 -38.34
N LYS A 605 3.25 23.09 -37.71
CA LYS A 605 4.02 23.52 -36.53
C LYS A 605 3.34 23.10 -35.23
N LEU A 606 3.52 21.83 -34.87
CA LEU A 606 2.88 21.21 -33.69
C LEU A 606 3.35 21.84 -32.37
N GLU A 607 4.60 22.29 -32.26
CA GLU A 607 5.12 22.96 -31.06
C GLU A 607 4.43 24.32 -30.80
N GLU A 608 4.23 25.12 -31.84
CA GLU A 608 3.53 26.41 -31.75
C GLU A 608 2.03 26.19 -31.44
N ALA A 609 1.43 25.11 -31.95
CA ALA A 609 0.06 24.71 -31.64
C ALA A 609 -0.10 24.21 -30.19
N ASN A 610 0.84 23.41 -29.69
CA ASN A 610 0.82 22.87 -28.33
C ASN A 610 1.15 23.93 -27.27
N SER A 611 1.82 25.02 -27.65
CA SER A 611 2.08 26.16 -26.77
C SER A 611 0.93 27.20 -26.75
N PHE A 612 -0.12 27.01 -27.55
CA PHE A 612 -1.29 27.88 -27.57
C PHE A 612 -1.92 27.99 -26.17
N LEU A 613 -1.98 29.21 -25.64
CA LEU A 613 -2.55 29.54 -24.33
C LEU A 613 -2.00 28.71 -23.14
N ARG A 614 -0.84 28.04 -23.28
CA ARG A 614 -0.27 27.19 -22.23
C ARG A 614 0.10 27.95 -20.96
N THR A 615 0.40 29.23 -21.08
CA THR A 615 0.69 30.14 -19.95
C THR A 615 -0.52 30.95 -19.48
N ALA A 616 -1.66 30.81 -20.16
CA ALA A 616 -2.86 31.53 -19.79
C ALA A 616 -3.52 30.85 -18.59
N ASP A 617 -3.93 31.65 -17.61
CA ASP A 617 -4.69 31.15 -16.47
C ASP A 617 -6.06 30.63 -16.94
N PHE A 618 -6.31 29.33 -16.74
CA PHE A 618 -7.56 28.70 -17.09
C PHE A 618 -8.73 29.29 -16.29
N GLU A 619 -8.51 29.68 -15.02
CA GLU A 619 -9.57 30.26 -14.18
C GLU A 619 -10.08 31.59 -14.72
N ALA A 620 -9.27 32.33 -15.46
CA ALA A 620 -9.66 33.59 -16.07
C ALA A 620 -10.58 33.39 -17.30
N THR A 621 -10.62 32.20 -17.87
CA THR A 621 -11.42 31.89 -19.07
C THR A 621 -12.92 31.81 -18.76
N PRO A 622 -13.81 31.96 -19.76
CA PRO A 622 -15.26 31.83 -19.55
C PRO A 622 -15.67 30.48 -18.94
N PHE A 623 -15.03 29.38 -19.35
CA PHE A 623 -15.30 28.06 -18.81
C PHE A 623 -14.67 27.84 -17.43
N GLY A 624 -13.45 28.31 -17.19
CA GLY A 624 -12.82 28.26 -15.87
C GLY A 624 -13.60 29.03 -14.79
N LYS A 625 -14.12 30.23 -15.12
CA LYS A 625 -15.01 30.99 -14.22
C LYS A 625 -16.28 30.22 -13.87
N PHE A 626 -16.83 29.48 -14.84
CA PHE A 626 -17.99 28.62 -14.60
C PHE A 626 -17.66 27.48 -13.64
N LEU A 627 -16.50 26.83 -13.80
CA LEU A 627 -16.04 25.78 -12.88
C LEU A 627 -15.83 26.30 -11.46
N LYS A 628 -15.20 27.47 -11.31
CA LYS A 628 -15.01 28.11 -10.00
C LYS A 628 -16.31 28.51 -9.32
N GLN A 629 -17.29 29.01 -10.08
CA GLN A 629 -18.63 29.30 -9.54
C GLN A 629 -19.33 28.02 -9.10
N ARG A 630 -19.14 26.94 -9.84
CA ARG A 630 -19.74 25.64 -9.57
C ARG A 630 -19.08 24.94 -8.36
N SER A 631 -17.77 25.04 -8.18
CA SER A 631 -17.09 24.49 -7.00
C SER A 631 -17.52 25.20 -5.72
N ASN A 632 -17.75 26.51 -5.74
CA ASN A 632 -18.25 27.28 -4.60
C ASN A 632 -19.73 27.03 -4.25
N GLN A 633 -20.48 26.34 -5.13
CA GLN A 633 -21.90 26.01 -4.93
C GLN A 633 -22.13 24.57 -4.46
N ARG A 634 -21.08 23.74 -4.51
CA ARG A 634 -21.05 22.39 -3.93
C ARG A 634 -20.43 22.48 -2.55
#